data_AF-A0A7V7PKV4-F1
#
_entry.id   AF-A0A7V7PKV4-F1
#
_cell.length_a   1.000
_cell.length_b   1.000
_cell.length_c   1.000
_cell.angle_alpha   90.00
_cell.angle_beta   90.00
_cell.angle_gamma   90.00
#
_symmetry.space_group_name_H-M   'P 1'
#
loop_
_entity.id
_entity.type
_entity.pdbx_description
1 polymer ?
#
loop_
_entity_poly.entity_id
_entity_poly.type
_entity_poly.pdbx_seq_one_letter_code
_entity_poly.pdbx_strand_id
1 'polypeptide(L)'
;MQQYNAISSSPSTDPAYDYSVILRNLKPLGVDMANPVDRQKLAVAYLGDKCPNGKIVSETALKTTMPGLGPSDMDYAVRLKC
;
A
#
# COMPACT_ATOMS: atom_id res chain seq x y z
N MET A 1 5.84 -13.77 -16.59
CA MET A 1 6.31 -12.39 -16.36
C MET A 1 5.59 -11.85 -15.13
N GLN A 2 6.26 -11.80 -13.97
CA GLN A 2 5.68 -11.15 -12.79
C GLN A 2 5.74 -9.64 -13.05
N GLN A 3 4.61 -9.01 -13.34
CA GLN A 3 4.52 -7.56 -13.26
C GLN A 3 4.76 -7.19 -11.79
N TYR A 4 5.95 -6.68 -11.51
CA TYR A 4 6.24 -6.04 -10.23
C TYR A 4 5.48 -4.71 -10.20
N ASN A 5 4.16 -4.78 -10.03
CA ASN A 5 3.36 -3.58 -9.86
C ASN A 5 3.79 -2.91 -8.56
N ALA A 6 4.15 -1.63 -8.66
CA ALA A 6 4.57 -0.84 -7.51
C ALA A 6 3.43 -0.68 -6.47
N ILE A 7 2.19 -0.97 -6.87
CA ILE A 7 1.01 -1.04 -6.01
C ILE A 7 0.22 -2.30 -6.37
N SER A 8 -0.21 -3.06 -5.37
CA SER A 8 -1.09 -4.22 -5.54
C SER A 8 -2.11 -4.31 -4.43
N SER A 9 -3.33 -4.78 -4.70
CA SER A 9 -4.35 -5.05 -3.68
C SER A 9 -4.74 -6.52 -3.65
N SER A 10 -5.00 -7.05 -2.46
CA SER A 10 -5.61 -8.36 -2.25
C SER A 10 -6.83 -8.23 -1.35
N PRO A 11 -7.98 -8.85 -1.68
CA PRO A 11 -9.11 -8.95 -0.77
C PRO A 11 -8.73 -9.82 0.45
N SER A 12 -9.40 -9.56 1.57
CA SER A 12 -9.18 -10.23 2.85
C SER A 12 -10.40 -11.04 3.25
N THR A 13 -10.16 -12.14 3.97
CA THR A 13 -11.21 -12.94 4.62
C THR A 13 -11.35 -12.59 6.10
N ASP A 14 -10.50 -11.71 6.63
CA ASP A 14 -10.52 -11.27 8.03
C ASP A 14 -11.62 -10.19 8.22
N PRO A 15 -12.54 -10.34 9.18
CA PRO A 15 -13.59 -9.34 9.42
C PRO A 15 -13.06 -7.96 9.87
N ALA A 16 -11.79 -7.85 10.26
CA ALA A 16 -11.17 -6.60 10.65
C ALA A 16 -10.89 -5.65 9.47
N TYR A 17 -10.73 -6.16 8.24
CA TYR A 17 -10.44 -5.36 7.04
C TYR A 17 -10.80 -6.13 5.76
N ASP A 18 -11.26 -5.42 4.73
CA ASP A 18 -11.71 -6.01 3.47
C ASP A 18 -10.60 -6.11 2.41
N TYR A 19 -9.64 -5.18 2.44
CA TYR A 19 -8.54 -5.14 1.49
C TYR A 19 -7.20 -4.89 2.17
N SER A 20 -6.15 -5.50 1.62
CA SER A 20 -4.75 -5.15 1.90
C SER A 20 -4.11 -4.62 0.63
N VAL A 21 -3.59 -3.39 0.69
CA VAL A 21 -2.87 -2.74 -0.40
C VAL A 21 -1.39 -2.71 -0.06
N ILE A 22 -0.57 -3.35 -0.88
CA ILE A 22 0.88 -3.33 -0.76
C ILE A 22 1.42 -2.21 -1.66
N LEU A 23 2.14 -1.28 -1.06
CA LEU A 23 2.88 -0.21 -1.71
C LEU A 23 4.36 -0.57 -1.70
N ARG A 24 4.97 -0.68 -2.88
CA ARG A 24 6.37 -1.07 -3.07
C ARG A 24 7.13 0.09 -3.68
N ASN A 25 8.10 0.61 -2.93
CA ASN A 25 9.13 1.54 -3.37
C ASN A 25 8.70 2.53 -4.47
N LEU A 26 7.74 3.41 -4.15
CA LEU A 26 7.17 4.39 -5.08
C LEU A 26 8.00 5.67 -5.20
N LYS A 27 9.19 5.70 -4.61
CA LYS A 27 10.12 6.84 -4.70
C LYS A 27 10.44 7.25 -6.14
N PRO A 28 10.64 6.32 -7.11
CA PRO A 28 10.82 6.69 -8.52
C PRO A 28 9.61 7.42 -9.13
N LEU A 29 8.42 7.30 -8.52
CA LEU A 29 7.20 7.99 -8.94
C LEU A 29 6.98 9.31 -8.19
N GLY A 30 7.97 9.77 -7.41
CA GLY A 30 7.90 11.02 -6.65
C GLY A 30 7.01 10.94 -5.39
N VAL A 31 6.60 9.74 -4.98
CA VAL A 31 5.81 9.54 -3.75
C VAL A 31 6.75 9.43 -2.56
N ASP A 32 6.54 10.27 -1.55
CA ASP A 32 7.26 10.15 -0.28
C ASP A 32 6.68 9.00 0.56
N MET A 33 7.32 7.84 0.43
CA MET A 33 6.98 6.65 1.19
C MET A 33 7.32 6.77 2.68
N ALA A 34 8.01 7.82 3.16
CA ALA A 34 8.18 8.07 4.58
C ALA A 34 6.92 8.70 5.21
N ASN A 35 6.10 9.40 4.43
CA ASN A 35 4.88 10.06 4.91
C ASN A 35 3.67 9.10 4.94
N PRO A 36 3.12 8.76 6.13
CA PRO A 36 1.94 7.89 6.24
C PRO A 36 0.71 8.45 5.53
N VAL A 37 0.56 9.77 5.48
CA VAL A 37 -0.61 10.40 4.85
C VAL A 37 -0.65 10.12 3.35
N ASP A 38 0.50 10.19 2.69
CA ASP A 38 0.60 9.97 1.24
C ASP A 38 0.39 8.48 0.91
N ARG A 39 0.94 7.58 1.72
CA ARG A 39 0.70 6.13 1.60
C ARG A 39 -0.79 5.79 1.71
N GLN A 40 -1.47 6.33 2.72
CA GLN A 40 -2.88 6.06 2.98
C GLN A 40 -3.77 6.62 1.87
N LYS A 41 -3.55 7.88 1.45
CA LYS A 41 -4.27 8.49 0.33
C LYS A 41 -4.14 7.66 -0.94
N LEU A 42 -2.93 7.20 -1.23
CA LEU A 42 -2.67 6.39 -2.40
C LEU A 42 -3.36 5.03 -2.34
N ALA A 43 -3.37 4.38 -1.18
CA ALA A 43 -4.05 3.10 -1.00
C ALA A 43 -5.57 3.21 -1.18
N VAL A 44 -6.19 4.26 -0.64
CA VAL A 44 -7.63 4.55 -0.85
C VAL A 44 -7.91 4.84 -2.31
N ALA A 45 -7.12 5.73 -2.93
CA ALA A 45 -7.27 6.10 -4.34
C ALA A 45 -7.09 4.91 -5.28
N TYR A 46 -6.16 3.99 -4.97
CA TYR A 46 -5.93 2.78 -5.75
C TYR A 46 -7.12 1.82 -5.74
N LEU A 47 -7.81 1.68 -4.60
CA LEU A 47 -9.01 0.85 -4.52
C LEU A 47 -10.19 1.47 -5.28
N GLY A 48 -10.31 2.80 -5.27
CA GLY A 48 -11.33 3.54 -6.02
C GLY A 48 -12.74 2.96 -5.80
N ASP A 49 -13.41 2.58 -6.88
CA ASP A 49 -14.78 2.04 -6.86
C ASP A 49 -14.92 0.72 -6.09
N LYS A 50 -13.83 -0.03 -5.87
CA LYS A 50 -13.88 -1.26 -5.06
C LYS A 50 -14.06 -0.98 -3.57
N CYS A 51 -13.68 0.22 -3.12
CA CYS A 51 -13.75 0.65 -1.73
C CYS A 51 -13.92 2.18 -1.63
N PRO A 52 -15.06 2.73 -2.10
CA PRO A 52 -15.24 4.18 -2.25
C PRO A 52 -15.23 4.93 -0.90
N ASN A 53 -15.59 4.25 0.19
CA ASN A 53 -15.56 4.78 1.55
C ASN A 53 -14.44 4.16 2.40
N GLY A 54 -13.36 3.71 1.74
CA GLY A 54 -12.27 2.98 2.40
C GLY A 54 -11.68 3.73 3.59
N LYS A 55 -11.76 3.10 4.76
CA LYS A 55 -11.14 3.57 6.00
C LYS A 55 -9.87 2.79 6.28
N ILE A 56 -8.81 3.49 6.65
CA ILE A 56 -7.57 2.84 7.06
C ILE A 56 -7.78 2.20 8.43
N VAL A 57 -7.57 0.89 8.52
CA VAL A 57 -7.66 0.13 9.78
C VAL A 57 -6.29 0.02 10.42
N SER A 58 -5.28 -0.30 9.62
CA SER A 58 -3.90 -0.42 10.08
C SER A 58 -2.92 -0.30 8.92
N GLU A 59 -1.68 0.00 9.26
CA GLU A 59 -0.56 -0.02 8.34
C GLU A 59 0.57 -0.85 8.95
N THR A 60 1.30 -1.60 8.13
CA THR A 60 2.45 -2.38 8.57
C THR A 60 3.59 -2.15 7.60
N ALA A 61 4.74 -1.71 8.12
CA ALA A 61 5.98 -1.69 7.38
C ALA A 61 6.44 -3.13 7.13
N LEU A 62 6.75 -3.42 5.87
CA LEU A 62 7.27 -4.69 5.40
C LEU A 62 8.72 -4.50 5.00
N LYS A 63 9.53 -5.52 5.26
CA LYS A 63 10.90 -5.56 4.75
C LYS A 63 10.82 -5.59 3.23
N THR A 64 11.49 -4.64 2.56
CA THR A 64 11.42 -4.58 1.09
C THR A 64 11.96 -5.86 0.47
N THR A 65 11.32 -6.26 -0.62
CA THR A 65 11.83 -7.32 -1.49
C THR A 65 12.81 -6.80 -2.55
N MET A 66 13.03 -5.47 -2.60
CA MET A 66 13.92 -4.80 -3.56
C MET A 66 14.93 -3.89 -2.84
N PRO A 67 16.00 -4.44 -2.25
CA PRO A 67 17.03 -3.65 -1.59
C PRO A 67 17.82 -2.81 -2.62
N GLY A 68 17.98 -1.50 -2.39
CA GLY A 68 18.93 -0.67 -3.16
C GLY A 68 18.46 0.71 -3.65
N LEU A 69 17.37 1.28 -3.12
CA LEU A 69 16.76 2.52 -3.64
C LEU A 69 16.67 3.67 -2.61
N GLY A 70 17.29 3.50 -1.44
CA GLY A 70 17.60 4.56 -0.48
C GLY A 70 16.86 4.42 0.85
N PRO A 71 16.72 5.50 1.65
CA PRO A 71 16.18 5.39 3.01
C PRO A 71 14.71 4.95 3.09
N SER A 72 14.00 4.91 1.96
CA SER A 72 12.62 4.41 1.83
C SER A 72 12.56 2.99 1.25
N ASP A 73 13.57 2.14 1.51
CA ASP A 73 13.62 0.71 1.18
C ASP A 73 12.64 -0.12 2.04
N MET A 74 11.44 0.39 2.30
CA MET A 74 10.37 -0.28 3.03
C MET A 74 9.16 -0.41 2.12
N ASP A 75 8.61 -1.62 2.04
CA ASP A 75 7.29 -1.82 1.47
C ASP A 75 6.26 -1.57 2.58
N TYR A 76 5.03 -1.20 2.24
CA TYR A 76 4.00 -0.97 3.25
C TYR A 76 2.74 -1.75 2.87
N ALA A 77 2.18 -2.47 3.83
CA ALA A 77 0.83 -3.02 3.72
C ALA A 77 -0.15 -2.09 4.43
N VAL A 78 -1.04 -1.48 3.67
CA VAL A 78 -2.13 -0.64 4.16
C VAL A 78 -3.40 -1.48 4.14
N ARG A 79 -4.02 -1.70 5.29
CA ARG A 79 -5.27 -2.46 5.41
C ARG A 79 -6.45 -1.50 5.48
N LEU A 80 -7.43 -1.74 4.62
CA LEU A 80 -8.62 -0.89 4.47
C LEU A 80 -9.89 -1.68 4.76
N LYS A 81 -10.83 -0.99 5.38
CA LYS A 81 -12.20 -1.45 5.58
C LYS A 81 -13.15 -0.61 4.76
N CYS A 82 -13.99 -1.30 3.99
CA CYS A 82 -15.15 -0.75 3.32
C CYS A 82 -16.39 -1.08 4.19
#